data_AF-A0A3D4XST9-F1
#
_entry.id   AF-A0A3D4XST9-F1
#
_cell.length_a   1.000
_cell.length_b   1.000
_cell.length_c   1.000
_cell.angle_alpha   90.00
_cell.angle_beta   90.00
_cell.angle_gamma   90.00
#
_symmetry.space_group_name_H-M   'P 1'
#
loop_
_entity.id
_entity.type
_entity.pdbx_description
1 polymer ?
#
loop_
_entity_poly.entity_id
_entity_poly.type
_entity_poly.pdbx_seq_one_letter_code
_entity_poly.pdbx_strand_id
1 'polypeptide(L)' 'MLAKKIPFFFTLLPLCASISACQQVNAWERGNLAKPQMAIDFDTLNAALQAHTFSSKEAASGGEGVGGGGCGCN' A
#
# COMPACT_ATOMS: atom_id res chain seq x y z
N MET A 1 46.89 -15.05 -2.39
CA MET A 1 45.89 -14.41 -1.49
C MET A 1 44.76 -13.65 -2.23
N LEU A 2 44.76 -13.53 -3.56
CA LEU A 2 43.71 -12.77 -4.29
C LEU A 2 42.36 -13.52 -4.42
N ALA A 3 42.34 -14.85 -4.36
CA ALA A 3 41.11 -15.64 -4.60
C ALA A 3 40.04 -15.53 -3.49
N LYS A 4 40.39 -15.09 -2.28
CA LYS A 4 39.45 -14.97 -1.14
C LYS A 4 38.76 -13.60 -1.05
N LYS A 5 39.25 -12.58 -1.77
CA LYS A 5 38.64 -11.24 -1.87
C LYS A 5 37.53 -11.15 -2.93
N ILE A 6 37.65 -11.95 -3.99
CA ILE A 6 36.69 -12.06 -5.10
C ILE A 6 35.29 -12.56 -4.65
N PRO A 7 35.15 -13.60 -3.78
CA PRO A 7 33.82 -14.07 -3.36
C PRO A 7 33.08 -13.06 -2.48
N PHE A 8 33.79 -12.25 -1.67
CA PHE A 8 33.16 -11.24 -0.81
C PHE A 8 32.56 -10.08 -1.63
N PHE A 9 33.23 -9.66 -2.70
CA PHE A 9 32.69 -8.65 -3.61
C PHE A 9 31.51 -9.19 -4.43
N PHE A 10 31.55 -10.48 -4.80
CA PHE A 10 30.51 -11.15 -5.58
C PHE A 10 29.20 -11.34 -4.79
N THR A 11 29.26 -11.45 -3.46
CA THR A 11 28.07 -11.56 -2.59
C THR A 11 27.54 -10.21 -2.11
N LEU A 12 28.40 -9.20 -1.97
CA LEU A 12 28.02 -7.88 -1.45
C LEU A 12 27.26 -7.02 -2.48
N LEU A 13 27.58 -7.18 -3.77
CA LEU A 13 26.96 -6.43 -4.86
C LEU A 13 25.44 -6.70 -5.03
N PRO A 14 24.94 -7.95 -5.05
CA PRO A 14 23.50 -8.21 -5.15
C PRO A 14 22.75 -7.79 -3.88
N LEU A 15 23.38 -7.83 -2.70
CA LEU A 15 22.77 -7.43 -1.42
C LEU A 15 22.51 -5.91 -1.34
N CYS A 16 23.40 -5.09 -1.88
CA CYS A 16 23.16 -3.65 -1.98
C CYS A 16 22.06 -3.31 -3.01
N ALA A 17 21.94 -4.07 -4.10
CA ALA A 17 20.94 -3.82 -5.13
C ALA A 17 19.49 -4.06 -4.65
N SER A 18 19.27 -4.96 -3.68
CA SER A 18 17.93 -5.22 -3.14
C SER A 18 17.28 -4.05 -2.40
N ILE A 19 18.06 -3.07 -1.95
CA ILE A 19 17.55 -1.93 -1.15
C ILE A 19 16.89 -0.86 -2.06
N SER A 20 17.24 -0.84 -3.36
CA SER A 20 16.71 0.14 -4.32
C SER A 20 15.34 -0.22 -4.91
N ALA A 21 14.71 -1.31 -4.48
CA ALA A 21 13.43 -1.76 -5.03
C ALA A 21 12.21 -0.96 -4.55
N CYS A 22 12.34 -0.17 -3.48
CA CYS A 22 11.26 0.67 -2.96
C CYS A 22 11.21 2.01 -3.71
N GLN A 23 10.20 2.18 -4.57
CA GLN A 23 9.92 3.43 -5.27
C GLN A 23 8.79 4.18 -4.54
N GLN A 24 9.00 5.47 -4.25
CA GLN A 24 7.92 6.33 -3.74
C GLN A 24 6.94 6.63 -4.88
N VAL A 25 5.66 6.30 -4.69
CA VAL A 25 4.59 6.57 -5.65
C VAL A 25 3.86 7.84 -5.22
N ASN A 26 3.68 8.80 -6.13
CA ASN A 26 2.97 10.02 -5.81
C ASN A 26 1.47 9.76 -5.65
N ALA A 27 0.81 10.57 -4.83
CA ALA A 27 -0.59 10.34 -4.46
C ALA A 27 -1.54 10.27 -5.68
N TRP A 28 -1.28 11.07 -6.73
CA TRP A 28 -2.08 11.12 -7.97
C TRP A 28 -1.81 9.95 -8.92
N GLU A 29 -0.65 9.29 -8.83
CA GLU A 29 -0.30 8.15 -9.68
C GLU A 29 -1.06 6.88 -9.26
N ARG A 30 -1.51 6.82 -7.99
CA ARG A 30 -2.30 5.71 -7.47
C ARG A 30 -3.57 5.44 -8.28
N GLY A 31 -4.19 6.47 -8.88
CA GLY A 31 -5.38 6.28 -9.71
C GLY A 31 -5.15 5.39 -10.95
N ASN A 32 -3.94 5.41 -11.51
CA ASN A 32 -3.58 4.59 -12.67
C ASN A 32 -2.89 3.27 -12.28
N LEU A 33 -2.18 3.25 -11.14
CA LEU A 33 -1.42 2.09 -10.67
C LEU A 33 -2.29 1.10 -9.86
N ALA A 34 -3.34 1.58 -9.18
CA ALA A 34 -4.23 0.72 -8.41
C ALA A 34 -5.16 -0.06 -9.34
N LYS A 35 -5.01 -1.38 -9.36
CA LYS A 35 -5.88 -2.26 -10.12
C LYS A 35 -7.19 -2.48 -9.35
N PRO A 36 -8.31 -2.80 -10.02
CA PRO A 36 -9.58 -3.10 -9.34
C PRO A 36 -9.46 -4.20 -8.29
N GLN A 37 -8.63 -5.22 -8.53
CA GLN A 37 -8.38 -6.28 -7.55
C GLN A 37 -7.50 -5.90 -6.35
N MET A 38 -7.04 -4.65 -6.26
CA MET A 38 -6.34 -4.12 -5.10
C MET A 38 -7.28 -3.31 -4.20
N ALA A 39 -8.58 -3.28 -4.50
CA ALA A 39 -9.58 -2.65 -3.66
C ALA A 39 -9.58 -3.30 -2.26
N ILE A 40 -9.70 -2.46 -1.23
CA ILE A 40 -9.79 -2.92 0.16
C ILE A 40 -11.02 -3.80 0.33
N ASP A 41 -12.15 -3.38 -0.27
CA ASP A 41 -13.37 -4.15 -0.37
C ASP A 41 -13.73 -4.41 -1.82
N PHE A 42 -13.85 -5.69 -2.17
CA PHE A 42 -14.29 -6.12 -3.49
C PHE A 42 -15.79 -5.97 -3.69
N ASP A 43 -16.58 -6.07 -2.61
CA ASP A 43 -18.03 -5.87 -2.61
C ASP A 43 -18.36 -4.54 -1.92
N THR A 44 -18.52 -3.51 -2.74
CA THR A 44 -18.82 -2.16 -2.28
C THR A 44 -20.17 -2.05 -1.58
N LEU A 45 -21.14 -2.91 -1.93
CA LEU A 45 -22.47 -2.87 -1.33
C LEU A 45 -22.42 -3.43 0.10
N ASN A 46 -21.76 -4.57 0.26
CA ASN A 46 -21.57 -5.16 1.59
C ASN A 46 -20.71 -4.28 2.50
N ALA A 47 -19.66 -3.64 1.97
CA ALA A 47 -18.85 -2.69 2.73
C ALA A 47 -19.67 -1.48 3.22
N ALA A 48 -20.52 -0.90 2.36
CA ALA A 48 -21.39 0.21 2.73
C ALA A 48 -22.40 -0.17 3.84
N LEU A 49 -22.97 -1.38 3.77
CA LEU A 49 -23.90 -1.88 4.79
C LEU A 49 -23.21 -2.09 6.15
N GLN A 50 -21.98 -2.63 6.14
CA GLN A 50 -21.18 -2.79 7.36
C GLN A 50 -20.83 -1.44 7.97
N ALA A 51 -20.34 -0.49 7.17
CA ALA A 51 -20.00 0.85 7.63
C ALA A 51 -21.23 1.57 8.24
N HIS A 52 -22.41 1.46 7.62
CA HIS A 52 -23.65 2.02 8.17
C HIS A 52 -24.00 1.42 9.53
N THR A 53 -23.89 0.09 9.65
CA THR A 53 -24.17 -0.63 10.91
C THR A 53 -23.19 -0.23 11.99
N PHE A 54 -21.91 -0.11 11.65
CA PHE A 54 -20.83 0.28 12.56
C PHE A 54 -21.01 1.70 13.07
N SER A 55 -21.19 2.68 12.18
CA SER A 55 -21.43 4.08 12.55
C SER A 55 -22.68 4.23 13.43
N SER A 56 -23.75 3.48 13.14
CA SER A 56 -24.98 3.48 13.94
C SER A 56 -24.77 2.94 15.36
N LYS A 57 -23.86 1.98 15.54
CA LYS A 57 -23.57 1.36 16.83
C LYS A 57 -22.61 2.19 17.67
N GLU A 58 -21.63 2.81 17.03
CA GLU A 58 -20.55 3.50 17.74
C GLU A 58 -20.75 5.01 17.84
N ALA A 59 -21.82 5.56 17.23
CA ALA A 59 -22.01 7.00 17.06
C ALA A 59 -20.76 7.69 16.49
N ALA A 60 -19.95 6.93 15.74
CA ALA A 60 -18.70 7.39 15.17
C ALA A 60 -19.02 8.28 13.97
N SER A 61 -18.68 9.57 14.09
CA SER A 61 -18.70 10.53 13.00
C SER A 61 -17.34 10.51 12.30
N GLY A 62 -17.36 10.09 11.04
CA GLY A 62 -16.19 9.82 10.22
C GLY A 62 -16.18 8.35 9.82
N GLY A 63 -16.48 8.06 8.55
CA GLY A 63 -16.58 6.72 7.97
C GLY A 63 -15.34 5.81 8.01
N GLU A 64 -15.31 4.83 7.11
CA GLU A 64 -14.32 3.76 7.08
C GLU A 64 -13.48 3.88 5.81
N GLY A 65 -12.16 4.13 5.94
CA GLY A 65 -11.24 4.13 4.80
C GLY A 65 -10.02 5.04 4.95
N VAL A 66 -8.92 4.65 4.30
CA VAL A 66 -7.72 5.50 4.12
C VAL A 66 -7.78 6.16 2.75
N GLY A 67 -7.88 7.49 2.74
CA GLY A 67 -8.10 8.35 1.58
C GLY A 67 -7.44 7.89 0.27
N GLY A 68 -8.26 7.28 -0.60
CA GLY A 68 -8.02 7.18 -2.02
C GLY A 68 -8.54 8.43 -2.73
N GLY A 69 -7.71 9.46 -2.85
CA GLY A 69 -7.88 10.53 -3.84
C GLY A 69 -9.10 11.46 -3.73
N GLY A 70 -9.76 11.54 -2.57
CA GLY A 70 -10.85 12.49 -2.30
C GLY A 70 -10.60 13.24 -1.00
N CYS A 71 -11.21 14.42 -0.85
CA CYS A 71 -10.96 15.46 0.17
C CYS A 71 -11.16 15.02 1.64
N GLY A 72 -10.40 14.04 2.12
CA GLY A 72 -9.90 13.85 3.50
C GLY A 72 -10.86 13.96 4.69
N CYS A 73 -12.16 14.09 4.46
CA CYS A 73 -13.19 14.18 5.48
C CYS A 73 -13.97 12.89 5.41
N ASN A 74 -13.83 12.16 6.49
CA ASN A 74 -14.49 10.90 6.74
C ASN A 74 -16.01 11.11 6.89
#